data_AF-A0A231VNT8-F1
#
_entry.id   AF-A0A231VNT8-F1
#
_cell.length_a   1.000
_cell.length_b   1.000
_cell.length_c   1.000
_cell.angle_alpha   90.00
_cell.angle_beta   90.00
_cell.angle_gamma   90.00
#
_symmetry.space_group_name_H-M   'P 1'
#
loop_
_entity.id
_entity.type
_entity.pdbx_description
1 polymer ?
#
loop_
_entity_poly.entity_id
_entity_poly.type
_entity_poly.pdbx_seq_one_letter_code
_entity_poly.pdbx_strand_id
1 'polypeptide(L)'
;GAIRLDGGIDSIEIKGDIDFKISHPGRNGVTAYFEIEIDGKITSALYELDKNFDLVSSAYFQINEKNINERVNISQSEEDRLLKIIQKELEDFMEKMYQTLYG
;
A
#
# COMPACT_ATOMS: atom_id res chain seq x y z
N GLY A 1 -10.97 -8.17 4.71
CA GLY A 1 -10.72 -7.39 5.93
C GLY A 1 -11.64 -7.81 7.05
N ALA A 2 -11.27 -7.54 8.31
CA ALA A 2 -12.17 -7.66 9.45
C ALA A 2 -12.77 -6.28 9.77
N ILE A 3 -14.08 -6.22 10.00
CA ILE A 3 -14.77 -5.01 10.47
C ILE A 3 -14.84 -5.09 11.99
N ARG A 4 -14.33 -4.07 12.67
CA ARG A 4 -14.39 -3.94 14.12
C ARG A 4 -15.78 -3.50 14.58
N LEU A 5 -16.11 -3.82 15.84
CA LEU A 5 -17.38 -3.45 16.49
C LEU A 5 -17.65 -1.94 16.55
N ASP A 6 -16.60 -1.12 16.51
CA ASP A 6 -16.68 0.35 16.47
C ASP A 6 -16.78 0.91 15.04
N GLY A 7 -16.97 0.05 14.03
CA GLY A 7 -17.03 0.43 12.61
C GLY A 7 -15.66 0.68 11.98
N GLY A 8 -14.56 0.48 12.71
CA GLY A 8 -13.21 0.53 12.15
C GLY A 8 -12.91 -0.67 11.26
N ILE A 9 -12.01 -0.52 10.28
CA ILE A 9 -11.55 -1.63 9.44
C ILE A 9 -10.07 -1.87 9.73
N ASP A 10 -9.73 -3.09 10.16
CA ASP A 10 -8.34 -3.43 10.55
C ASP A 10 -7.41 -3.45 9.33
N SER A 11 -7.87 -4.04 8.24
CA SER A 11 -7.20 -3.93 6.94
C SER A 11 -8.15 -4.20 5.78
N ILE A 12 -8.04 -3.45 4.70
CA ILE A 12 -8.75 -3.70 3.43
C ILE A 12 -7.74 -4.24 2.43
N GLU A 13 -8.10 -5.32 1.75
CA GLU A 13 -7.34 -5.82 0.60
C GLU A 13 -7.98 -5.25 -0.67
N ILE A 14 -7.19 -4.55 -1.46
CA ILE A 14 -7.56 -3.96 -2.75
C ILE A 14 -6.84 -4.79 -3.81
N LYS A 15 -7.60 -5.22 -4.82
CA LYS A 15 -7.07 -6.02 -5.94
C LYS A 15 -7.07 -5.20 -7.22
N GLY A 16 -5.98 -5.25 -7.96
CA GLY A 16 -5.77 -4.38 -9.12
C GLY A 16 -4.52 -4.72 -9.91
N ASP A 17 -3.90 -3.68 -10.47
CA ASP A 17 -2.56 -3.76 -11.08
C ASP A 17 -1.51 -4.12 -10.02
N ILE A 18 -1.70 -3.67 -8.77
CA ILE A 18 -0.98 -4.14 -7.59
C ILE A 18 -2.00 -4.59 -6.54
N ASP A 19 -1.87 -5.82 -6.05
CA ASP A 19 -2.65 -6.26 -4.88
C ASP A 19 -2.00 -5.70 -3.61
N PHE A 20 -2.77 -4.95 -2.83
CA PHE A 20 -2.26 -4.33 -1.61
C PHE A 20 -3.25 -4.34 -0.45
N LYS A 21 -2.71 -4.22 0.76
CA LYS A 21 -3.47 -4.09 1.99
C LYS A 21 -3.28 -2.70 2.55
N ILE A 22 -4.38 -2.05 2.93
CA ILE A 22 -4.33 -0.79 3.69
C ILE A 22 -4.71 -1.00 5.14
N SER A 23 -4.03 -0.28 6.04
CA SER A 23 -4.37 -0.19 7.45
C SER A 23 -4.34 1.25 7.94
N HIS A 24 -5.04 1.51 9.06
CA HIS A 24 -5.01 2.82 9.69
C HIS A 24 -3.78 2.93 10.63
N PRO A 25 -2.84 3.86 10.37
CA PRO A 25 -1.63 4.02 11.18
C PRO A 25 -1.86 4.72 12.53
N GLY A 26 -3.12 4.99 12.92
CA GLY A 26 -3.45 5.79 14.10
C GLY A 26 -3.19 7.30 13.91
N ARG A 27 -3.10 7.76 12.66
CA ARG A 27 -2.84 9.16 12.24
C ARG A 27 -3.74 9.56 11.05
N ASN A 28 -3.65 10.82 10.61
CA ASN A 28 -4.37 11.35 9.43
C ASN A 28 -3.79 10.84 8.09
N GLY A 29 -3.79 9.53 7.87
CA GLY A 29 -3.24 8.89 6.68
C GLY A 29 -3.55 7.39 6.64
N VAL A 30 -2.88 6.67 5.74
CA VAL A 30 -2.98 5.21 5.59
C VAL A 30 -1.60 4.59 5.40
N THR A 31 -1.46 3.32 5.80
CA THR A 31 -0.29 2.51 5.44
C THR A 31 -0.71 1.52 4.37
N ALA A 32 -0.03 1.52 3.22
CA ALA A 32 -0.20 0.53 2.15
C ALA A 32 0.95 -0.49 2.20
N TYR A 33 0.59 -1.78 2.29
CA TYR A 33 1.50 -2.91 2.22
C TYR A 33 1.25 -3.70 0.94
N PHE A 34 2.30 -3.96 0.16
CA PHE A 34 2.21 -4.72 -1.09
C PHE A 34 3.51 -5.47 -1.40
N GLU A 35 3.43 -6.44 -2.31
CA GLU A 35 4.57 -7.20 -2.79
C GLU A 35 4.71 -7.01 -4.29
N ILE A 36 5.94 -6.80 -4.75
CA ILE A 36 6.30 -6.56 -6.15
C ILE A 36 7.59 -7.30 -6.48
N GLU A 37 7.80 -7.60 -7.75
CA GLU A 37 9.06 -8.17 -8.23
C GLU A 37 9.97 -7.05 -8.74
N ILE A 38 11.16 -6.93 -8.17
CA ILE A 38 12.25 -6.04 -8.65
C ILE A 38 13.49 -6.90 -8.87
N ASP A 39 14.07 -6.79 -10.06
CA ASP A 39 15.30 -7.51 -10.44
C ASP A 39 15.21 -9.03 -10.18
N GLY A 40 14.04 -9.63 -10.43
CA GLY A 40 13.80 -11.05 -10.23
C GLY A 40 13.59 -11.47 -8.77
N LYS A 41 13.42 -10.51 -7.84
CA LYS A 41 13.22 -10.77 -6.41
C LYS A 41 11.91 -10.18 -5.91
N ILE A 42 11.18 -11.00 -5.15
CA ILE A 42 10.02 -10.52 -4.39
C ILE A 42 10.50 -9.50 -3.36
N THR A 43 9.89 -8.32 -3.42
CA THR A 43 10.17 -7.18 -2.57
C THR A 43 8.90 -6.76 -1.87
N SER A 44 8.91 -6.79 -0.54
CA SER A 44 7.83 -6.24 0.27
C SER A 44 8.00 -4.73 0.35
N ALA A 45 6.94 -3.98 0.08
CA ALA A 45 6.90 -2.53 0.13
C ALA A 45 5.90 -2.05 1.18
N LEU A 46 6.28 -0.98 1.89
CA LEU A 46 5.46 -0.30 2.89
C LEU A 46 5.46 1.19 2.59
N TYR A 47 4.30 1.74 2.24
CA TYR A 47 4.11 3.18 2.02
C TYR A 47 3.29 3.77 3.16
N GLU A 48 3.79 4.84 3.76
CA GLU A 48 3.00 5.72 4.60
C GLU A 48 2.51 6.89 3.73
N LEU A 49 1.20 7.01 3.59
CA LEU A 49 0.55 8.06 2.82
C LEU A 49 -0.23 8.98 3.76
N ASP A 50 -0.23 10.28 3.46
CA ASP A 50 -1.05 11.23 4.20
C ASP A 50 -2.53 11.21 3.75
N LYS A 51 -3.35 12.11 4.29
CA LYS A 51 -4.78 12.22 3.96
C LYS A 51 -5.09 12.58 2.50
N ASN A 52 -4.12 13.12 1.76
CA ASN A 52 -4.22 13.42 0.34
C ASN A 52 -3.61 12.30 -0.51
N PHE A 53 -3.21 11.19 0.13
CA PHE A 53 -2.44 10.11 -0.46
C PHE A 53 -1.04 10.51 -0.95
N ASP A 54 -0.47 11.61 -0.44
CA ASP A 54 0.90 11.99 -0.71
C ASP A 54 1.86 11.08 0.09
N LEU A 55 2.98 10.68 -0.53
CA LEU A 55 3.97 9.82 0.10
C LEU A 55 4.70 10.55 1.22
N VAL A 56 4.57 10.05 2.45
CA VAL A 56 5.28 10.53 3.64
C VAL A 56 6.58 9.76 3.83
N SER A 57 6.52 8.44 3.69
CA SER A 57 7.69 7.58 3.80
C SER A 57 7.48 6.26 3.06
N SER A 58 8.57 5.64 2.63
CA SER A 58 8.59 4.33 2.00
C SER A 58 9.66 3.42 2.62
N ALA A 59 9.41 2.12 2.59
CA ALA A 59 10.40 1.11 2.93
C ALA A 59 10.23 -0.11 2.03
N TYR A 60 11.35 -0.68 1.61
CA TYR A 60 11.41 -1.86 0.76
C TYR A 60 12.27 -2.91 1.41
N PHE A 61 11.86 -4.17 1.32
CA PHE A 61 12.53 -5.28 1.96
C PHE A 61 12.62 -6.48 1.03
N GLN A 62 13.78 -7.14 1.03
CA GLN A 62 14.01 -8.37 0.29
C GLN A 62 14.65 -9.41 1.21
N ILE A 63 14.37 -10.68 0.92
CA ILE A 63 15.09 -11.80 1.53
C ILE A 63 16.40 -11.99 0.77
N ASN A 64 17.53 -11.86 1.47
CA ASN A 64 18.84 -12.08 0.87
C ASN A 64 19.19 -13.58 0.80
N GLU A 65 20.34 -13.90 0.20
CA GLU A 65 20.83 -15.28 0.02
C GLU A 65 21.02 -16.06 1.33
N LYS A 66 21.08 -15.36 2.47
CA LYS A 66 21.21 -15.94 3.82
C LYS A 66 19.85 -16.10 4.51
N ASN A 67 18.74 -15.93 3.79
CA ASN A 67 17.37 -15.92 4.33
C ASN A 67 17.11 -14.82 5.38
N ILE A 68 17.83 -13.71 5.29
CA ILE A 68 17.63 -12.55 6.17
C ILE A 68 16.80 -11.51 5.42
N ASN A 69 15.75 -11.01 6.07
CA ASN A 69 14.98 -9.89 5.55
C ASN A 69 15.76 -8.59 5.79
N GLU A 70 16.12 -7.89 4.72
CA GLU A 70 16.92 -6.67 4.78
C GLU A 70 16.28 -5.53 4.01
N ARG A 71 16.55 -4.30 4.44
CA ARG A 71 16.07 -3.11 3.74
C ARG A 71 16.88 -2.92 2.46
N VAL A 72 16.17 -2.69 1.36
CA VAL A 72 16.77 -2.38 0.05
C VAL A 72 16.32 -1.00 -0.42
N ASN A 73 17.06 -0.44 -1.36
CA ASN A 73 16.67 0.78 -2.06
C ASN A 73 16.20 0.41 -3.47
N ILE A 74 15.25 1.18 -3.99
CA ILE A 74 14.81 1.08 -5.38
C ILE A 74 15.11 2.41 -6.09
N SER A 75 15.02 2.43 -7.42
CA SER A 75 15.16 3.68 -8.17
C SER A 75 13.99 4.63 -7.90
N GLN A 76 14.25 5.95 -7.90
CA GLN A 76 13.19 6.95 -7.74
C GLN A 76 12.10 6.80 -8.81
N SER A 77 12.49 6.51 -10.06
CA SER A 77 11.53 6.30 -11.15
C SER A 77 10.60 5.12 -10.90
N GLU A 78 11.07 4.08 -10.22
CA GLU A 78 10.25 2.92 -9.86
C GLU A 78 9.34 3.25 -8.67
N GLU A 79 9.84 3.97 -7.66
CA GLU A 79 9.01 4.48 -6.56
C GLU A 79 7.86 5.35 -7.08
N ASP A 80 8.16 6.29 -7.98
CA ASP A 80 7.17 7.17 -8.61
C ASP A 80 6.14 6.40 -9.44
N ARG A 81 6.57 5.33 -10.14
CA ARG A 81 5.69 4.45 -10.91
C ARG A 81 4.72 3.72 -9.99
N LEU A 82 5.25 3.09 -8.94
CA LEU A 82 4.46 2.33 -7.96
C LEU A 82 3.49 3.25 -7.20
N LEU A 83 3.94 4.43 -6.77
CA LEU A 83 3.10 5.41 -6.07
C LEU A 83 1.89 5.80 -6.91
N LYS A 84 2.08 6.09 -8.21
CA LYS A 84 0.97 6.43 -9.11
C LYS A 84 -0.06 5.31 -9.24
N ILE A 85 0.38 4.05 -9.26
CA ILE A 85 -0.54 2.90 -9.32
C ILE A 85 -1.35 2.83 -8.02
N ILE A 86 -0.68 2.85 -6.87
CA ILE A 86 -1.33 2.77 -5.55
C ILE A 86 -2.32 3.94 -5.35
N GLN A 87 -1.93 5.17 -5.69
CA GLN A 87 -2.80 6.34 -5.59
C GLN A 87 -4.07 6.17 -6.44
N LYS A 88 -3.92 5.74 -7.69
CA LYS A 88 -5.06 5.51 -8.59
C LYS A 88 -6.00 4.43 -8.05
N GLU A 89 -5.45 3.32 -7.55
CA GLU A 89 -6.26 2.23 -7.01
C GLU A 89 -7.00 2.63 -5.73
N LEU A 90 -6.38 3.46 -4.89
CA LEU A 90 -7.02 4.06 -3.71
C LEU A 90 -8.18 4.99 -4.12
N GLU A 91 -7.96 5.86 -5.09
CA GLU A 91 -8.99 6.77 -5.62
C GLU A 91 -10.17 5.98 -6.20
N ASP A 92 -9.90 5.01 -7.07
CA ASP A 92 -10.91 4.14 -7.68
C ASP A 92 -11.70 3.35 -6.62
N PHE A 93 -11.01 2.87 -5.58
CA PHE A 93 -11.64 2.19 -4.45
C PHE A 93 -12.58 3.12 -3.68
N MET A 94 -12.11 4.32 -3.32
CA MET A 94 -12.89 5.32 -2.58
C MET A 94 -14.12 5.78 -3.36
N GLU A 95 -13.99 5.99 -4.67
CA GLU A 95 -15.11 6.33 -5.54
C GLU A 95 -16.16 5.21 -5.55
N LYS A 96 -15.75 3.95 -5.76
CA LYS A 96 -16.66 2.80 -5.73
C LYS A 96 -17.34 2.63 -4.38
N MET A 97 -16.62 2.81 -3.28
CA MET A 97 -17.18 2.76 -1.93
C MET A 97 -18.23 3.85 -1.73
N TYR A 98 -17.93 5.08 -2.14
CA TYR A 98 -18.87 6.20 -2.05
C TYR A 98 -20.15 5.93 -2.86
N GLN A 99 -20.03 5.49 -4.11
CA GLN A 99 -21.17 5.12 -4.95
C GLN A 99 -21.99 3.98 -4.35
N THR A 100 -21.33 2.99 -3.74
CA THR A 100 -22.04 1.86 -3.12
C THR A 100 -22.83 2.28 -1.87
N LEU A 101 -22.31 3.24 -1.09
CA LEU A 101 -22.92 3.67 0.16
C LEU A 101 -23.99 4.75 -0.02
N TYR A 102 -23.87 5.59 -1.05
CA TYR A 102 -24.69 6.79 -1.22
C TYR A 102 -25.34 6.94 -2.60
N GLY A 103 -24.98 6.10 -3.56
CA GLY A 103 -25.54 6.09 -4.92
C GLY A 103 -26.83 5.29 -5.07
#